data_AF-A0A9D6SRV8-F1
#
_entry.id   AF-A0A9D6SRV8-F1
#
_cell.length_a   1.000
_cell.length_b   1.000
_cell.length_c   1.000
_cell.angle_alpha   90.00
_cell.angle_beta   90.00
_cell.angle_gamma   90.00
#
_symmetry.space_group_name_H-M   'P 1'
#
loop_
_entity.id
_entity.type
_entity.pdbx_description
1 polymer ?
#
loop_
_entity_poly.entity_id
_entity_poly.type
_entity_poly.pdbx_seq_one_letter_code
_entity_poly.pdbx_strand_id
1 'polypeptide(L)'
;IPTVAESGLPDYIANSWFGLYAPAGTPREIITKINTDATSALNEVKDRLAAQGMYIVANTAEQFAAFLKTEIPRWTKVVKDSGVKPQ
;
A
#
# COMPACT_ATOMS: atom_id res chain seq x y z
N ILE A 1 -18.81 1.92 12.93
CA ILE A 1 -18.60 3.38 12.72
C ILE A 1 -18.64 3.59 11.21
N PRO A 2 -19.42 4.54 10.68
CA PRO A 2 -19.45 4.80 9.23
C PRO A 2 -18.11 5.35 8.74
N THR A 3 -17.81 5.09 7.48
CA THR A 3 -16.67 5.72 6.80
C THR A 3 -16.92 7.22 6.62
N VAL A 4 -15.86 7.98 6.33
CA VAL A 4 -15.99 9.41 6.01
C VAL A 4 -16.81 9.61 4.73
N ALA A 5 -16.68 8.68 3.77
CA ALA A 5 -17.49 8.66 2.56
C ALA A 5 -18.99 8.54 2.87
N GLU A 6 -19.36 7.62 3.76
CA GLU A 6 -20.75 7.45 4.24
C GLU A 6 -21.24 8.63 5.08
N SER A 7 -20.34 9.50 5.56
CA SER A 7 -20.64 10.65 6.41
C SER A 7 -20.78 11.98 5.65
N GLY A 8 -20.85 11.94 4.31
CA GLY A 8 -21.13 13.12 3.47
C GLY A 8 -19.97 13.62 2.62
N LEU A 9 -18.85 12.88 2.54
CA LEU A 9 -17.71 13.19 1.67
C LEU A 9 -17.38 12.00 0.76
N PRO A 10 -18.21 11.72 -0.27
CA PRO A 10 -18.22 10.43 -0.98
C PRO A 10 -16.87 10.02 -1.61
N ASP A 11 -16.03 10.98 -1.99
CA ASP A 11 -14.71 10.72 -2.60
C ASP A 11 -13.57 10.60 -1.57
N TYR A 12 -13.88 10.73 -0.27
CA TYR A 12 -12.88 10.66 0.80
C TYR A 12 -12.50 9.20 1.10
N ILE A 13 -11.31 8.81 0.66
CA ILE A 13 -10.73 7.48 0.93
C ILE A 13 -9.27 7.67 1.32
N ALA A 14 -8.89 7.53 2.59
CA ALA A 14 -7.50 7.67 3.04
C ALA A 14 -7.07 6.42 3.81
N ASN A 15 -6.51 5.45 3.08
CA ASN A 15 -6.03 4.19 3.67
C ASN A 15 -4.51 4.23 3.80
N SER A 16 -3.99 3.79 4.94
CA SER A 16 -2.56 3.51 5.10
C SER A 16 -2.24 2.13 4.54
N TRP A 17 -1.08 1.98 3.92
CA TRP A 17 -0.62 0.73 3.35
C TRP A 17 0.88 0.54 3.59
N PHE A 18 1.31 -0.71 3.50
CA PHE A 18 2.71 -1.11 3.62
C PHE A 18 3.11 -1.89 2.38
N GLY A 19 4.40 -1.81 2.03
CA GLY A 19 4.95 -2.54 0.90
C GLY A 19 6.46 -2.72 1.04
N LEU A 20 6.99 -3.67 0.28
CA LEU A 20 8.42 -3.96 0.22
C LEU A 20 9.03 -3.32 -1.03
N TYR A 21 10.24 -2.79 -0.86
CA TYR A 21 11.02 -2.16 -1.92
C TYR A 21 12.40 -2.80 -2.00
N ALA A 22 12.99 -2.79 -3.18
CA ALA A 22 14.36 -3.22 -3.41
C ALA A 22 15.10 -2.13 -4.22
N PRO A 23 16.45 -2.08 -4.14
CA PRO A 23 17.24 -1.15 -4.95
C PRO A 23 16.94 -1.25 -6.45
N ALA A 24 17.04 -0.11 -7.15
CA ALA A 24 16.90 -0.10 -8.60
C ALA A 24 17.94 -1.01 -9.26
N GLY A 25 17.53 -1.79 -10.26
CA GLY A 25 18.38 -2.77 -10.93
C GLY A 25 18.50 -4.12 -10.22
N THR A 26 17.77 -4.34 -9.11
CA THR A 26 17.69 -5.67 -8.49
C THR A 26 17.20 -6.70 -9.53
N PRO A 27 17.90 -7.84 -9.71
CA PRO A 27 17.52 -8.85 -10.70
C PRO A 27 16.10 -9.40 -10.48
N ARG A 28 15.41 -9.72 -11.58
CA ARG A 28 13.99 -10.10 -11.56
C ARG A 28 13.75 -11.37 -10.76
N GLU A 29 14.65 -12.33 -10.85
CA GLU A 29 14.61 -13.59 -10.10
C GLU A 29 14.65 -13.36 -8.57
N ILE A 30 15.40 -12.35 -8.12
CA ILE A 30 15.45 -11.99 -6.69
C ILE A 30 14.13 -11.35 -6.27
N ILE A 31 13.57 -10.46 -7.09
CA ILE A 31 12.25 -9.86 -6.83
C ILE A 31 11.17 -10.93 -6.75
N THR A 32 11.17 -11.89 -7.69
CA THR A 32 10.22 -13.01 -7.68
C THR A 32 10.37 -13.83 -6.42
N LYS A 33 11.60 -14.20 -6.03
CA LYS A 33 11.84 -14.96 -4.79
C LYS A 33 11.30 -14.22 -3.56
N ILE A 34 11.63 -12.93 -3.41
CA ILE A 34 11.17 -12.12 -2.28
C ILE A 34 9.64 -12.05 -2.24
N ASN A 35 8.98 -11.85 -3.39
CA ASN A 35 7.52 -11.79 -3.46
C ASN A 35 6.87 -13.12 -3.04
N THR A 36 7.41 -14.25 -3.49
CA THR A 36 6.95 -15.58 -3.09
C THR A 36 7.12 -15.81 -1.58
N ASP A 37 8.31 -15.54 -1.05
CA ASP A 37 8.62 -15.75 0.37
C ASP A 37 7.74 -14.86 1.26
N ALA A 38 7.58 -13.58 0.90
CA ALA A 38 6.74 -12.63 1.62
C ALA A 38 5.27 -13.06 1.61
N THR A 39 4.75 -13.52 0.47
CA THR A 39 3.37 -14.02 0.37
C THR A 39 3.15 -15.24 1.26
N SER A 40 4.12 -16.16 1.31
CA SER A 40 4.07 -17.31 2.21
C SER A 40 4.03 -16.86 3.69
N ALA A 41 4.95 -15.96 4.07
CA ALA A 41 5.02 -15.47 5.45
C ALA A 41 3.74 -14.73 5.88
N LEU A 42 3.10 -13.97 4.98
CA LEU A 42 1.85 -13.28 5.27
C LEU A 42 0.71 -14.26 5.61
N ASN A 43 0.68 -15.45 5.01
CA ASN A 43 -0.32 -16.46 5.37
C ASN A 43 -0.15 -16.97 6.80
N GLU A 44 1.09 -17.06 7.30
CA GLU A 44 1.38 -17.52 8.66
C GLU A 44 0.97 -16.51 9.74
N VAL A 45 0.91 -15.22 9.39
CA VAL A 45 0.58 -14.14 10.32
C VAL A 45 -0.79 -13.50 10.06
N LYS A 46 -1.61 -14.09 9.18
CA LYS A 46 -2.89 -13.54 8.72
C LYS A 46 -3.79 -13.07 9.86
N ASP A 47 -4.00 -13.93 10.86
CA ASP A 47 -4.92 -13.63 11.96
C ASP A 47 -4.39 -12.51 12.86
N ARG A 48 -3.07 -12.46 13.07
CA ARG A 48 -2.42 -11.38 13.84
C ARG A 48 -2.51 -10.03 13.15
N LEU A 49 -2.41 -10.00 11.82
CA LEU A 49 -2.56 -8.77 11.04
C LEU A 49 -4.04 -8.35 10.98
N ALA A 50 -4.96 -9.30 10.79
CA ALA A 50 -6.39 -9.02 10.83
C ALA A 50 -6.84 -8.46 12.18
N ALA A 51 -6.32 -8.97 13.29
CA ALA A 51 -6.57 -8.45 14.63
C ALA A 51 -6.09 -7.00 14.83
N GLN A 52 -5.12 -6.55 14.03
CA GLN A 52 -4.63 -5.17 14.01
C GLN A 52 -5.37 -4.29 12.99
N GLY A 53 -6.45 -4.79 12.37
CA GLY A 53 -7.21 -4.07 11.35
C GLY A 53 -6.53 -4.00 9.99
N MET A 54 -5.50 -4.82 9.75
CA MET A 54 -4.81 -4.89 8.47
C MET A 54 -5.43 -5.94 7.56
N TYR A 55 -5.45 -5.64 6.26
CA TYR A 55 -5.91 -6.56 5.21
C TYR A 55 -4.72 -6.94 4.33
N ILE A 56 -4.50 -8.25 4.18
CA ILE A 56 -3.44 -8.76 3.31
C ILE A 56 -3.88 -8.63 1.85
N VAL A 57 -3.06 -7.94 1.05
CA VAL A 57 -3.25 -7.81 -0.40
C VAL A 57 -2.46 -8.86 -1.18
N ALA A 58 -1.19 -9.07 -0.80
CA ALA A 58 -0.27 -10.04 -1.42
C ALA A 58 -0.29 -10.04 -2.96
N ASN A 59 -0.20 -8.84 -3.55
CA ASN A 59 -0.18 -8.65 -5.00
C ASN A 59 1.20 -8.97 -5.61
N THR A 60 1.26 -9.06 -6.95
CA THR A 60 2.54 -9.18 -7.65
C THR A 60 3.33 -7.87 -7.57
N ALA A 61 4.64 -7.94 -7.80
CA ALA A 61 5.49 -6.75 -7.87
C ALA A 61 5.01 -5.74 -8.92
N GLU A 62 4.48 -6.21 -10.06
CA GLU A 62 3.95 -5.36 -11.13
C GLU A 62 2.65 -4.67 -10.71
N GLN A 63 1.75 -5.39 -10.03
CA GLN A 63 0.50 -4.83 -9.51
C GLN A 63 0.79 -3.77 -8.44
N PHE A 64 1.77 -4.03 -7.56
CA PHE A 64 2.20 -3.04 -6.59
C PHE A 64 2.82 -1.81 -7.26
N ALA A 65 3.66 -2.00 -8.29
CA ALA A 65 4.20 -0.88 -9.07
C ALA A 65 3.10 -0.06 -9.77
N ALA A 66 2.05 -0.71 -10.28
CA ALA A 66 0.89 -0.03 -10.87
C ALA A 66 0.12 0.79 -9.82
N PHE A 67 -0.08 0.25 -8.62
CA PHE A 67 -0.68 0.97 -7.50
C PHE A 67 0.13 2.20 -7.08
N LEU A 68 1.46 2.12 -7.05
CA LEU A 68 2.29 3.29 -6.75
C LEU A 68 2.15 4.40 -7.79
N LYS A 69 1.95 4.05 -9.07
CA LYS A 69 1.70 5.03 -10.14
C LYS A 69 0.39 5.79 -9.94
N THR A 70 -0.57 5.26 -9.18
CA THR A 70 -1.81 5.96 -8.84
C THR A 70 -1.70 6.72 -7.52
N GLU A 71 -1.03 6.16 -6.52
CA GLU A 71 -0.92 6.76 -5.19
C GLU A 71 0.01 7.98 -5.16
N ILE A 72 1.17 7.91 -5.81
CA ILE A 72 2.16 9.01 -5.75
C ILE A 72 1.57 10.32 -6.28
N PRO A 73 0.93 10.38 -7.48
CA PRO A 73 0.33 11.62 -7.97
C PRO A 73 -0.81 12.11 -7.09
N ARG A 74 -1.64 11.18 -6.59
CA ARG A 74 -2.77 11.47 -5.71
C ARG A 74 -2.31 12.18 -4.43
N TRP A 75 -1.33 11.60 -3.72
CA TRP A 75 -0.82 12.19 -2.48
C TRP A 75 0.00 13.45 -2.72
N THR A 76 0.71 13.53 -3.85
CA THR A 76 1.37 14.78 -4.27
C THR A 76 0.36 15.92 -4.41
N LYS A 77 -0.80 15.67 -5.01
CA LYS A 77 -1.88 16.67 -5.11
C LYS A 77 -2.39 17.08 -3.73
N VAL A 78 -2.65 16.13 -2.84
CA VAL A 78 -3.12 16.42 -1.47
C VAL A 78 -2.13 17.31 -0.72
N VAL A 79 -0.83 17.02 -0.78
CA VAL A 79 0.20 17.85 -0.13
C VAL A 79 0.20 19.28 -0.70
N LYS A 80 0.13 19.42 -2.02
CA LYS A 80 0.09 20.73 -2.68
C LYS A 80 -1.15 21.54 -2.31
N ASP A 81 -2.33 20.92 -2.37
CA ASP A 81 -3.60 21.58 -2.12
C ASP A 81 -3.77 21.97 -0.65
N SER A 82 -3.20 21.21 0.29
CA SER A 82 -3.29 21.47 1.73
C SER A 82 -2.29 22.51 2.25
N GLY A 83 -1.25 22.84 1.47
CA GLY A 83 -0.19 23.77 1.89
C GLY A 83 0.75 23.23 2.99
N VAL A 84 0.65 21.93 3.31
CA VAL A 84 1.50 21.27 4.32
C VAL A 84 2.95 21.22 3.84
N LYS A 85 3.90 21.50 4.74
CA LYS A 85 5.35 21.42 4.47
C LYS A 85 5.98 20.25 5.24
N PRO A 86 7.03 19.61 4.69
CA PRO A 86 7.86 18.69 5.47
C PRO A 86 8.40 19.41 6.71
N GLN A 87 8.41 18.71 7.85
CA GLN A 87 9.07 19.18 9.07
C GLN A 87 10.58 19.03 8.96
#